data_AF-A0A6I3SPD0-F1
#
_entry.id   AF-A0A6I3SPD0-F1
#
_cell.length_a   1.000
_cell.length_b   1.000
_cell.length_c   1.000
_cell.angle_alpha   90.00
_cell.angle_beta   90.00
_cell.angle_gamma   90.00
#
_symmetry.space_group_name_H-M   'P 1'
#
loop_
_entity.id
_entity.type
_entity.pdbx_description
1 polymer ?
#
loop_
_entity_poly.entity_id
_entity_poly.type
_entity_poly.pdbx_seq_one_letter_code
_entity_poly.pdbx_strand_id
1 'polypeptide(L)'
;MTVALRMSGFEIRDVIEWLYTSGFPKSMDVSKAFDKRAGVERHIIGEREVPDKRNGHGRAYGSSLFAGEQTGKIFHYITEPATDLAKKWDGWGTSIKPAHEPVIMARKPMEGNTCGNVEQYGTGAINIRDCRVPSDQTEEGRFPANCVTTDDDEWYSPFFNITPKEISKKSSKKDRNSDWQGNVIDLEERRTYPGTGRGVINSKYTMDGRERKPVKSRNHHPTVKPVDLIAWLIKLMTPPGGIVLDPFGGSGSTAVAARKNGFDFILIEREEDYAEVARARAC
;
A
#
# COMPACT_ATOMS: atom_id res chain seq x y z
N MET A 1 5.95 18.95 -1.41
CA MET A 1 7.06 18.18 -2.02
C MET A 1 7.53 18.77 -3.34
N THR A 2 6.65 18.92 -4.34
CA THR A 2 6.99 19.50 -5.66
C THR A 2 7.71 20.86 -5.60
N VAL A 3 7.22 21.77 -4.75
CA VAL A 3 7.85 23.09 -4.54
C VAL A 3 9.26 22.94 -3.97
N ALA A 4 9.43 22.10 -2.95
CA ALA A 4 10.74 21.85 -2.35
C ALA A 4 11.74 21.26 -3.35
N LEU A 5 11.32 20.30 -4.19
CA LEU A 5 12.16 19.76 -5.26
C LEU A 5 12.59 20.84 -6.26
N ARG A 6 11.67 21.73 -6.67
CA ARG A 6 12.00 22.86 -7.54
C ARG A 6 12.98 23.83 -6.90
N MET A 7 12.77 24.17 -5.62
CA MET A 7 13.68 25.03 -4.86
C MET A 7 15.07 24.38 -4.69
N SER A 8 15.15 23.05 -4.63
CA SER A 8 16.40 22.28 -4.63
C SER A 8 17.04 22.13 -6.03
N GLY A 9 16.52 22.82 -7.04
CA GLY A 9 17.06 22.84 -8.40
C GLY A 9 16.73 21.60 -9.23
N PHE A 10 15.61 20.93 -8.95
CA PHE A 10 15.08 19.88 -9.82
C PHE A 10 13.95 20.41 -10.71
N GLU A 11 13.90 19.92 -11.94
CA GLU A 11 12.75 20.04 -12.83
C GLU A 11 11.75 18.94 -12.52
N ILE A 12 10.47 19.30 -12.43
CA ILE A 12 9.38 18.34 -12.33
C ILE A 12 8.98 17.99 -13.75
N ARG A 13 9.05 16.70 -14.08
CA ARG A 13 8.65 16.19 -15.39
C ARG A 13 7.19 15.87 -15.42
N ASP A 14 6.78 14.99 -14.52
CA ASP A 14 5.44 14.43 -14.47
C ASP A 14 5.07 14.07 -13.03
N VAL A 15 3.78 13.91 -12.80
CA VAL A 15 3.24 13.39 -11.54
C VAL A 15 2.28 12.27 -11.88
N ILE A 16 2.61 11.06 -11.46
CA ILE A 16 1.74 9.90 -11.61
C ILE A 16 0.81 9.85 -10.40
N GLU A 17 -0.48 9.91 -10.64
CA GLU A 17 -1.52 9.78 -9.63
C GLU A 17 -1.85 8.31 -9.43
N TRP A 18 -1.42 7.74 -8.29
CA TRP A 18 -1.89 6.41 -7.91
C TRP A 18 -3.18 6.53 -7.10
N LEU A 19 -4.28 6.20 -7.77
CA LEU A 19 -5.63 6.28 -7.24
C LEU A 19 -6.11 4.93 -6.74
N TYR A 20 -6.86 4.93 -5.64
CA TYR A 20 -7.53 3.75 -5.12
C TYR A 20 -8.88 4.12 -4.50
N THR A 21 -9.95 3.75 -5.18
CA THR A 21 -11.33 3.98 -4.75
C THR A 21 -11.73 3.01 -3.63
N SER A 22 -10.98 1.92 -3.43
CA SER A 22 -11.22 0.90 -2.39
C SER A 22 -10.26 0.96 -1.18
N GLY A 23 -10.78 0.79 0.05
CA GLY A 23 -9.98 0.82 1.29
C GLY A 23 -10.64 1.56 2.46
N PHE A 24 -10.12 1.38 3.68
CA PHE A 24 -10.65 2.00 4.89
C PHE A 24 -10.03 3.38 5.15
N PRO A 25 -10.79 4.36 5.66
CA PRO A 25 -10.21 5.60 6.15
C PRO A 25 -9.11 5.31 7.16
N LYS A 26 -7.97 6.01 7.03
CA LYS A 26 -6.93 6.01 8.07
C LYS A 26 -7.26 6.94 9.24
N SER A 27 -8.53 7.31 9.36
CA SER A 27 -9.14 8.10 10.42
C SER A 27 -9.12 7.37 11.77
N MET A 28 -8.95 8.11 12.86
CA MET A 28 -9.24 7.65 14.22
C MET A 28 -10.70 7.96 14.53
N ASP A 29 -11.42 6.97 15.08
CA ASP A 29 -12.78 7.15 15.60
C ASP A 29 -12.71 7.91 16.94
N VAL A 30 -13.17 9.16 16.94
CA VAL A 30 -13.02 10.09 18.07
C VAL A 30 -13.85 9.63 19.27
N SER A 31 -15.06 9.13 19.00
CA SER A 31 -15.96 8.58 20.01
C SER A 31 -15.29 7.42 20.77
N LYS A 32 -14.74 6.44 20.03
CA LYS A 32 -14.02 5.30 20.62
C LYS A 32 -12.79 5.72 21.39
N ALA A 33 -12.07 6.73 20.91
CA ALA A 33 -10.90 7.26 21.59
C ALA A 33 -11.25 7.86 22.96
N PHE A 34 -12.40 8.55 23.09
CA PHE A 34 -12.87 9.08 24.37
C PHE A 34 -13.21 8.00 25.38
N ASP A 35 -13.98 6.99 24.98
CA ASP A 35 -14.32 5.88 25.89
C ASP A 35 -13.07 5.08 26.29
N LYS A 36 -12.15 4.84 25.34
CA LYS A 36 -10.86 4.21 25.64
C LYS A 36 -10.04 5.04 26.63
N ARG A 37 -10.01 6.37 26.48
CA ARG A 37 -9.30 7.27 27.38
C ARG A 37 -9.93 7.29 28.78
N ALA A 38 -11.25 7.15 28.85
CA ALA A 38 -11.98 7.06 30.12
C ALA A 38 -11.89 5.66 30.76
N GLY A 39 -11.30 4.67 30.08
CA GLY A 39 -11.18 3.30 30.57
C GLY A 39 -12.51 2.57 30.67
N VAL A 40 -13.55 3.03 29.95
CA VAL A 40 -14.88 2.41 29.98
C VAL A 40 -15.07 1.46 28.81
N GLU A 41 -15.78 0.37 29.06
CA GLU A 41 -16.17 -0.56 28.01
C GLU A 41 -17.45 -0.08 27.32
N ARG A 42 -17.55 -0.36 26.03
CA ARG A 42 -18.75 -0.07 25.24
C ARG A 42 -19.66 -1.28 25.21
N HIS A 43 -20.96 -1.05 25.37
CA HIS A 43 -21.97 -2.08 25.27
C HIS A 43 -22.22 -2.46 23.80
N ILE A 44 -22.35 -3.76 23.53
CA ILE A 44 -22.63 -4.30 22.20
C ILE A 44 -24.15 -4.34 22.02
N ILE A 45 -24.65 -3.59 21.05
CA ILE A 45 -26.08 -3.43 20.77
C ILE A 45 -26.54 -4.22 19.53
N GLY A 46 -25.61 -4.88 18.85
CA GLY A 46 -25.94 -5.73 17.71
C GLY A 46 -24.73 -6.28 16.98
N GLU A 47 -25.01 -7.02 15.92
CA GLU A 47 -24.02 -7.62 15.04
C GLU A 47 -24.42 -7.43 13.58
N ARG A 48 -23.41 -7.29 12.71
CA ARG A 48 -23.60 -7.22 11.27
C ARG A 48 -22.77 -8.31 10.60
N GLU A 49 -23.44 -9.23 9.92
CA GLU A 49 -22.78 -10.20 9.04
C GLU A 49 -22.06 -9.46 7.90
N VAL A 50 -20.82 -9.85 7.63
CA VAL A 50 -20.05 -9.37 6.48
C VAL A 50 -19.60 -10.54 5.61
N PRO A 51 -19.58 -10.36 4.28
CA PRO A 51 -19.22 -11.42 3.35
C PRO A 51 -17.82 -11.99 3.64
N ASP A 52 -17.72 -13.30 3.74
CA ASP A 52 -16.44 -14.00 3.86
C ASP A 52 -15.73 -14.06 2.50
N LYS A 53 -14.91 -13.04 2.22
CA LYS A 53 -14.14 -12.94 0.97
C LYS A 53 -12.77 -13.60 1.06
N ARG A 54 -12.65 -14.76 1.71
CA ARG A 54 -11.38 -15.50 1.79
C ARG A 54 -10.83 -15.97 0.43
N ASN A 55 -11.68 -16.15 -0.60
CA ASN A 55 -11.28 -16.76 -1.89
C ASN A 55 -11.54 -15.94 -3.18
N GLY A 56 -11.92 -14.65 -3.11
CA GLY A 56 -12.19 -13.90 -4.34
C GLY A 56 -12.10 -12.39 -4.14
N HIS A 57 -11.09 -11.79 -4.80
CA HIS A 57 -10.91 -10.38 -5.21
C HIS A 57 -11.56 -9.20 -4.44
N GLY A 58 -12.01 -9.36 -3.21
CA GLY A 58 -12.56 -8.30 -2.36
C GLY A 58 -11.91 -8.31 -1.00
N ARG A 59 -11.32 -7.17 -0.66
CA ARG A 59 -10.46 -6.95 0.51
C ARG A 59 -11.22 -7.21 1.81
N ALA A 60 -10.66 -8.04 2.70
CA ALA A 60 -11.10 -8.12 4.09
C ALA A 60 -10.88 -6.76 4.76
N TYR A 61 -11.98 -6.15 5.19
CA TYR A 61 -12.00 -4.85 5.84
C TYR A 61 -11.50 -4.98 7.28
N GLY A 62 -10.45 -4.24 7.62
CA GLY A 62 -9.82 -4.27 8.94
C GLY A 62 -10.71 -3.65 10.03
N SER A 63 -11.48 -4.49 10.72
CA SER A 63 -11.79 -4.41 12.16
C SER A 63 -12.52 -5.71 12.53
N SER A 64 -12.22 -6.32 13.68
CA SER A 64 -12.94 -7.50 14.22
C SER A 64 -13.15 -8.67 13.23
N LEU A 65 -12.07 -9.34 12.80
CA LEU A 65 -12.19 -10.57 12.01
C LEU A 65 -12.45 -11.77 12.94
N PHE A 66 -13.66 -12.31 12.92
CA PHE A 66 -14.00 -13.61 13.50
C PHE A 66 -14.16 -14.63 12.37
N ALA A 67 -13.47 -15.77 12.49
CA ALA A 67 -13.77 -16.97 11.73
C ALA A 67 -14.44 -17.96 12.68
N GLY A 68 -15.77 -18.07 12.63
CA GLY A 68 -16.49 -19.17 13.27
C GLY A 68 -16.21 -20.45 12.49
N GLU A 69 -15.70 -21.47 13.18
CA GLU A 69 -15.21 -22.72 12.59
C GLU A 69 -16.33 -23.63 12.03
N GLN A 70 -17.58 -23.14 11.92
CA GLN A 70 -18.72 -23.94 11.46
C GLN A 70 -19.63 -23.30 10.39
N THR A 71 -19.44 -22.04 9.97
CA THR A 71 -20.42 -21.41 9.04
C THR A 71 -19.84 -20.56 7.92
N GLY A 72 -18.52 -20.30 7.86
CA GLY A 72 -17.96 -19.46 6.79
C GLY A 72 -18.50 -18.02 6.78
N LYS A 73 -19.03 -17.54 7.91
CA LYS A 73 -19.58 -16.19 8.07
C LYS A 73 -18.69 -15.36 9.01
N ILE A 74 -18.51 -14.08 8.71
CA ILE A 74 -17.73 -13.12 9.51
C ILE A 74 -18.72 -12.07 10.05
N PHE A 75 -18.56 -11.62 11.30
CA PHE A 75 -19.45 -10.63 11.94
C PHE A 75 -18.68 -9.40 12.47
N HIS A 76 -19.28 -8.22 12.39
CA HIS A 76 -18.83 -7.01 13.10
C HIS A 76 -19.80 -6.68 14.24
N TYR A 77 -19.28 -6.46 15.45
CA TYR A 77 -20.08 -5.98 16.57
C TYR A 77 -20.33 -4.47 16.46
N ILE A 78 -21.58 -4.09 16.70
CA ILE A 78 -22.02 -2.70 16.77
C ILE A 78 -22.06 -2.32 18.25
N THR A 79 -21.33 -1.27 18.62
CA THR A 79 -21.21 -0.81 20.00
C THR A 79 -21.73 0.61 20.15
N GLU A 80 -22.40 0.91 21.26
CA GLU A 80 -22.82 2.28 21.58
C GLU A 80 -21.78 3.05 22.41
N PRO A 81 -21.68 4.39 22.27
CA PRO A 81 -20.80 5.21 23.10
C PRO A 81 -21.22 5.21 24.57
N ALA A 82 -20.24 5.08 25.48
CA ALA A 82 -20.50 4.96 26.92
C ALA A 82 -20.48 6.32 27.65
N THR A 83 -19.52 7.18 27.35
CA THR A 83 -19.40 8.52 27.96
C THR A 83 -20.20 9.59 27.23
N ASP A 84 -20.61 10.66 27.91
CA ASP A 84 -21.30 11.80 27.29
C ASP A 84 -20.46 12.46 26.19
N LEU A 85 -19.13 12.52 26.39
CA LEU A 85 -18.22 13.04 25.39
C LEU A 85 -18.15 12.11 24.17
N ALA A 86 -18.17 10.79 24.36
CA ALA A 86 -18.22 9.86 23.24
C ALA A 86 -19.56 9.91 22.50
N LYS A 87 -20.70 10.06 23.21
CA LYS A 87 -22.02 10.26 22.60
C LYS A 87 -22.05 11.53 21.75
N LYS A 88 -21.49 12.63 22.26
CA LYS A 88 -21.40 13.92 21.54
C LYS A 88 -20.63 13.81 20.21
N TRP A 89 -19.60 12.97 20.16
CA TRP A 89 -18.71 12.83 19.00
C TRP A 89 -18.91 11.50 18.27
N ASP A 90 -20.06 10.86 18.42
CA ASP A 90 -20.35 9.61 17.71
C ASP A 90 -20.42 9.82 16.20
N GLY A 91 -19.78 8.92 15.45
CA GLY A 91 -19.63 9.04 14.00
C GLY A 91 -18.53 10.00 13.51
N TRP A 92 -17.81 10.71 14.39
CA TRP A 92 -16.76 11.65 14.00
C TRP A 92 -15.38 10.98 13.88
N GLY A 93 -14.64 11.36 12.84
CA GLY A 93 -13.28 10.89 12.57
C GLY A 93 -12.27 12.02 12.38
N THR A 94 -10.98 11.71 12.48
CA THR A 94 -9.88 12.68 12.36
C THR A 94 -9.39 12.93 10.93
N SER A 95 -9.78 12.12 9.95
CA SER A 95 -9.26 12.21 8.59
C SER A 95 -10.21 11.64 7.55
N ILE A 96 -10.16 12.18 6.33
CA ILE A 96 -10.74 11.53 5.17
C ILE A 96 -9.95 10.26 4.81
N LYS A 97 -10.55 9.40 4.00
CA LYS A 97 -9.81 8.28 3.41
C LYS A 97 -8.80 8.83 2.40
N PRO A 98 -7.49 8.56 2.55
CA PRO A 98 -6.56 8.82 1.46
C PRO A 98 -6.93 7.88 0.31
N ALA A 99 -7.04 8.42 -0.90
CA ALA A 99 -7.36 7.68 -2.13
C ALA A 99 -6.40 8.03 -3.27
N HIS A 100 -5.39 8.84 -2.99
CA HIS A 100 -4.43 9.37 -3.95
C HIS A 100 -3.03 9.35 -3.31
N GLU A 101 -2.10 8.68 -3.99
CA GLU A 101 -0.67 8.69 -3.69
C GLU A 101 0.10 9.21 -4.90
N PRO A 102 0.59 10.46 -4.88
CA PRO A 102 1.34 11.02 -6.00
C PRO A 102 2.77 10.47 -6.05
N VAL A 103 3.17 10.01 -7.23
CA VAL A 103 4.57 9.69 -7.56
C VAL A 103 5.11 10.83 -8.40
N ILE A 104 5.99 11.64 -7.82
CA ILE A 104 6.56 12.82 -8.48
C ILE A 104 7.83 12.41 -9.23
N MET A 105 7.82 12.58 -10.54
CA MET A 105 8.99 12.35 -11.39
C MET A 105 9.74 13.67 -11.56
N ALA A 106 10.98 13.70 -11.09
CA ALA A 106 11.82 14.88 -11.13
C ALA A 106 13.23 14.53 -11.61
N ARG A 107 13.93 15.52 -12.16
CA ARG A 107 15.30 15.35 -12.66
C ARG A 107 16.11 16.64 -12.51
N LYS A 108 17.42 16.57 -12.68
CA LYS A 108 18.23 17.77 -12.87
C LYS A 108 17.90 18.45 -14.21
N PRO A 109 18.03 19.79 -14.31
CA PRO A 109 17.94 20.51 -15.57
C PRO A 109 18.87 19.88 -16.62
N MET A 110 18.41 19.82 -17.87
CA MET A 110 19.26 19.33 -18.95
C MET A 110 20.29 20.36 -19.36
N GLU A 111 21.44 19.86 -19.76
CA GLU A 111 22.42 20.63 -20.54
C GLU A 111 22.17 20.32 -22.03
N GLY A 112 21.89 21.35 -22.84
CA GLY A 112 21.60 21.17 -24.26
C GLY A 112 20.24 20.51 -24.54
N ASN A 113 20.21 19.54 -25.46
CA ASN A 113 18.98 18.86 -25.89
C ASN A 113 18.87 17.44 -25.30
N THR A 114 17.67 16.84 -25.40
CA THR A 114 17.40 15.51 -24.85
C THR A 114 18.37 14.43 -25.33
N CYS A 115 18.72 14.43 -26.63
CA CYS A 115 19.61 13.43 -27.19
C CYS A 115 21.01 13.55 -26.62
N GLY A 116 21.57 14.77 -26.56
CA GLY A 116 22.89 15.01 -25.97
C GLY A 116 22.96 14.64 -24.50
N ASN A 117 21.90 14.93 -23.73
CA ASN A 117 21.83 14.54 -22.32
C ASN A 117 21.80 13.02 -22.14
N VAL A 118 21.04 12.30 -22.97
CA VAL A 118 20.97 10.83 -22.93
C VAL A 118 22.31 10.22 -23.33
N GLU A 119 22.97 10.75 -24.36
CA GLU A 119 24.30 10.30 -24.78
C GLU A 119 25.35 10.53 -23.69
N GLN A 120 25.35 11.70 -23.05
CA GLN A 120 26.32 12.06 -22.02
C GLN A 120 26.15 11.27 -20.72
N TYR A 121 24.90 11.09 -20.26
CA TYR A 121 24.62 10.56 -18.92
C TYR A 121 24.00 9.16 -18.92
N GLY A 122 23.68 8.60 -20.09
CA GLY A 122 23.02 7.29 -20.22
C GLY A 122 21.58 7.26 -19.67
N THR A 123 20.98 8.40 -19.35
CA THR A 123 19.64 8.52 -18.75
C THR A 123 18.95 9.82 -19.16
N GLY A 124 17.64 9.91 -18.93
CA GLY A 124 16.83 11.11 -19.20
C GLY A 124 15.67 10.92 -20.19
N ALA A 125 15.48 9.70 -20.69
CA ALA A 125 14.33 9.27 -21.48
C ALA A 125 13.36 8.41 -20.64
N ILE A 126 12.13 8.22 -21.15
CA ILE A 126 11.10 7.40 -20.52
C ILE A 126 10.90 6.14 -21.39
N ASN A 127 10.93 4.96 -20.78
CA ASN A 127 10.76 3.69 -21.49
C ASN A 127 9.29 3.40 -21.81
N ILE A 128 8.76 4.10 -22.80
CA ILE A 128 7.36 3.97 -23.22
C ILE A 128 7.06 2.58 -23.79
N ARG A 129 7.98 2.03 -24.58
CA ARG A 129 7.77 0.77 -25.31
C ARG A 129 7.49 -0.39 -24.34
N ASP A 130 8.34 -0.56 -23.33
CA ASP A 130 8.20 -1.69 -22.40
C ASP A 130 7.16 -1.43 -21.30
N CYS A 131 6.64 -0.20 -21.22
CA CYS A 131 5.63 0.21 -20.25
C CYS A 131 4.26 0.48 -20.88
N ARG A 132 4.03 0.06 -22.14
CA ARG A 132 2.72 0.17 -22.77
C ARG A 132 1.66 -0.60 -21.99
N VAL A 133 0.45 -0.05 -21.98
CA VAL A 133 -0.71 -0.62 -21.29
C VAL A 133 -1.48 -1.51 -22.28
N PRO A 134 -1.69 -2.80 -21.99
CA PRO A 134 -2.49 -3.66 -22.85
C PRO A 134 -3.85 -3.05 -23.19
N SER A 135 -4.25 -3.16 -24.45
CA SER A 135 -5.51 -2.62 -24.96
C SER A 135 -5.99 -3.48 -26.12
N ASP A 136 -7.30 -3.51 -26.31
CA ASP A 136 -7.99 -4.08 -27.46
C ASP A 136 -7.88 -3.22 -28.74
N GLN A 137 -7.53 -1.94 -28.62
CA GLN A 137 -7.50 -0.98 -29.73
C GLN A 137 -6.28 -1.12 -30.66
N THR A 138 -5.14 -1.58 -30.14
CA THR A 138 -3.86 -1.66 -30.87
C THR A 138 -3.04 -2.84 -30.37
N GLU A 139 -2.34 -3.56 -31.25
CA GLU A 139 -1.49 -4.69 -30.87
C GLU A 139 -0.36 -4.32 -29.90
N GLU A 140 0.20 -3.12 -30.01
CA GLU A 140 1.26 -2.63 -29.12
C GLU A 140 0.74 -2.22 -27.72
N GLY A 141 -0.57 -2.02 -27.58
CA GLY A 141 -1.18 -1.36 -26.42
C GLY A 141 -1.05 0.16 -26.43
N ARG A 142 -1.63 0.80 -25.41
CA ARG A 142 -1.68 2.26 -25.25
C ARG A 142 -0.41 2.81 -24.60
N PHE A 143 -0.18 4.10 -24.78
CA PHE A 143 0.83 4.82 -23.99
C PHE A 143 0.49 4.75 -22.49
N PRO A 144 1.50 4.64 -21.60
CA PRO A 144 1.27 4.80 -20.17
C PRO A 144 0.76 6.22 -19.88
N ALA A 145 -0.19 6.38 -18.96
CA ALA A 145 -0.55 7.69 -18.44
C ALA A 145 -0.06 7.92 -17.03
N ASN A 146 -0.12 9.18 -16.67
CA ASN A 146 0.16 9.71 -15.35
C ASN A 146 -1.01 9.51 -14.36
N CYS A 147 -1.95 8.59 -14.63
CA CYS A 147 -3.02 8.22 -13.71
C CYS A 147 -3.15 6.70 -13.70
N VAL A 148 -3.03 6.08 -12.53
CA VAL A 148 -3.00 4.62 -12.34
C VAL A 148 -3.99 4.23 -11.24
N THR A 149 -4.85 3.22 -11.47
CA THR A 149 -5.83 2.77 -10.44
C THR A 149 -5.89 1.26 -10.27
N THR A 150 -6.45 0.83 -9.14
CA THR A 150 -6.49 -0.55 -8.65
C THR A 150 -7.85 -1.23 -8.82
N ASP A 151 -8.83 -0.49 -9.33
CA ASP A 151 -10.24 -0.88 -9.32
C ASP A 151 -10.70 -1.24 -10.73
N ASP A 152 -11.41 -2.36 -10.85
CA ASP A 152 -11.68 -3.04 -12.13
C ASP A 152 -12.81 -2.39 -12.94
N ASP A 153 -13.75 -1.75 -12.23
CA ASP A 153 -15.07 -1.40 -12.76
C ASP A 153 -15.47 0.06 -12.51
N GLU A 154 -14.61 0.87 -11.90
CA GLU A 154 -14.93 2.27 -11.59
C GLU A 154 -14.20 3.23 -12.54
N TRP A 155 -15.00 3.81 -13.44
CA TRP A 155 -14.70 5.00 -14.26
C TRP A 155 -13.58 4.85 -15.30
N TYR A 156 -13.86 4.12 -16.38
CA TYR A 156 -13.18 4.34 -17.65
C TYR A 156 -13.71 5.62 -18.28
N SER A 157 -13.12 6.76 -17.96
CA SER A 157 -13.21 7.86 -18.89
C SER A 157 -12.36 7.51 -20.12
N PRO A 158 -12.86 7.64 -21.34
CA PRO A 158 -12.05 7.46 -22.56
C PRO A 158 -10.87 8.45 -22.64
N PHE A 159 -10.83 9.44 -21.73
CA PHE A 159 -9.77 10.42 -21.59
C PHE A 159 -8.71 10.05 -20.51
N PHE A 160 -8.88 8.96 -19.77
CA PHE A 160 -7.93 8.51 -18.74
C PHE A 160 -7.33 7.14 -19.12
N ASN A 161 -6.01 7.05 -19.36
CA ASN A 161 -5.36 5.74 -19.52
C ASN A 161 -5.09 5.14 -18.13
N ILE A 162 -6.04 4.36 -17.63
CA ILE A 162 -5.86 3.60 -16.40
C ILE A 162 -4.85 2.47 -16.65
N THR A 163 -3.74 2.51 -15.93
CA THR A 163 -2.72 1.45 -15.90
C THR A 163 -3.28 0.16 -15.29
N PRO A 164 -2.87 -1.05 -15.76
CA PRO A 164 -3.49 -2.31 -15.40
C PRO A 164 -3.58 -2.58 -13.91
N LYS A 165 -4.66 -3.24 -13.50
CA LYS A 165 -4.92 -3.65 -12.11
C LYS A 165 -3.74 -4.41 -11.50
N GLU A 166 -3.07 -5.23 -12.29
CA GLU A 166 -1.97 -6.12 -11.90
C GLU A 166 -0.86 -5.34 -11.22
N ILE A 167 -0.56 -4.15 -11.72
CA ILE A 167 0.53 -3.32 -11.23
C ILE A 167 0.08 -2.26 -10.23
N SER A 168 -1.22 -2.10 -9.99
CA SER A 168 -1.76 -1.09 -9.06
C SER A 168 -2.30 -1.67 -7.74
N LYS A 169 -2.35 -2.99 -7.55
CA LYS A 169 -2.87 -3.66 -6.32
C LYS A 169 -2.06 -3.31 -5.08
N LYS A 170 -2.68 -3.20 -3.89
CA LYS A 170 -1.95 -3.22 -2.60
C LYS A 170 -1.11 -4.49 -2.47
N SER A 171 0.05 -4.41 -1.80
CA SER A 171 0.90 -5.58 -1.54
C SER A 171 0.10 -6.70 -0.87
N SER A 172 0.10 -7.88 -1.50
CA SER A 172 -0.57 -9.06 -0.97
C SER A 172 0.16 -9.60 0.28
N LYS A 173 -0.51 -10.43 1.07
CA LYS A 173 0.15 -11.07 2.23
C LYS A 173 1.37 -11.89 1.79
N LYS A 174 1.28 -12.58 0.64
CA LYS A 174 2.40 -13.31 0.05
C LYS A 174 3.54 -12.36 -0.30
N ASP A 175 3.27 -11.33 -1.11
CA ASP A 175 4.26 -10.33 -1.54
C ASP A 175 5.02 -9.69 -0.36
N ARG A 176 4.30 -9.33 0.70
CA ARG A 176 4.89 -8.73 1.91
C ARG A 176 5.84 -9.66 2.65
N ASN A 177 5.57 -10.97 2.65
CA ASN A 177 6.29 -11.96 3.45
C ASN A 177 7.20 -12.86 2.61
N SER A 178 7.45 -12.49 1.35
CA SER A 178 8.32 -13.21 0.45
C SER A 178 9.55 -12.41 0.05
N ASP A 179 10.63 -13.13 -0.21
CA ASP A 179 11.85 -12.62 -0.82
C ASP A 179 11.67 -12.36 -2.33
N TRP A 180 12.74 -11.91 -2.96
CA TRP A 180 12.78 -11.63 -4.39
C TRP A 180 12.65 -12.89 -5.27
N GLN A 181 12.86 -14.08 -4.73
CA GLN A 181 12.67 -15.36 -5.44
C GLN A 181 11.24 -15.92 -5.21
N GLY A 182 10.48 -15.33 -4.30
CA GLY A 182 9.13 -15.77 -3.93
C GLY A 182 9.10 -16.75 -2.76
N ASN A 183 10.24 -17.06 -2.14
CA ASN A 183 10.32 -17.88 -0.93
C ASN A 183 9.86 -17.05 0.28
N VAL A 184 9.40 -17.72 1.34
CA VAL A 184 9.03 -17.02 2.58
C VAL A 184 10.29 -16.52 3.27
N ILE A 185 10.29 -15.25 3.69
CA ILE A 185 11.45 -14.67 4.39
C ILE A 185 11.70 -15.36 5.73
N ASP A 186 12.97 -15.57 6.06
CA ASP A 186 13.41 -16.15 7.33
C ASP A 186 13.47 -15.09 8.43
N LEU A 187 12.30 -14.71 8.92
CA LEU A 187 12.13 -13.82 10.07
C LEU A 187 11.11 -14.40 11.03
N GLU A 188 11.24 -14.06 12.30
CA GLU A 188 10.29 -14.46 13.32
C GLU A 188 8.87 -14.01 12.98
N GLU A 189 7.93 -14.92 13.17
CA GLU A 189 6.52 -14.66 12.90
C GLU A 189 5.88 -13.89 14.06
N ARG A 190 5.68 -12.58 13.88
CA ARG A 190 4.96 -11.76 14.86
C ARG A 190 3.47 -12.11 14.85
N ARG A 191 2.92 -12.33 16.05
CA ARG A 191 1.50 -12.61 16.29
C ARG A 191 0.81 -11.34 16.79
N THR A 192 -0.05 -10.75 15.97
CA THR A 192 -0.83 -9.55 16.33
C THR A 192 -2.31 -9.88 16.43
N TYR A 193 -2.97 -9.45 17.49
CA TYR A 193 -4.41 -9.65 17.63
C TYR A 193 -5.17 -8.52 16.93
N PRO A 194 -6.18 -8.81 16.10
CA PRO A 194 -7.03 -7.79 15.50
C PRO A 194 -7.64 -6.89 16.60
N GLY A 195 -7.47 -5.57 16.48
CA GLY A 195 -8.00 -4.58 17.44
C GLY A 195 -6.96 -3.88 18.32
N THR A 196 -5.74 -4.42 18.42
CA THR A 196 -4.67 -3.85 19.27
C THR A 196 -4.16 -2.47 18.84
N GLY A 197 -4.44 -2.05 17.60
CA GLY A 197 -3.93 -0.79 17.05
C GLY A 197 -4.87 0.42 17.09
N ARG A 198 -6.20 0.25 17.19
CA ARG A 198 -7.16 1.35 17.05
C ARG A 198 -8.49 1.05 17.75
N GLY A 199 -8.64 1.52 18.99
CA GLY A 199 -9.93 1.87 19.59
C GLY A 199 -11.04 0.80 19.71
N VAL A 200 -10.76 -0.50 19.61
CA VAL A 200 -11.81 -1.54 19.80
C VAL A 200 -11.27 -2.64 20.72
N ILE A 201 -12.02 -2.90 21.79
CA ILE A 201 -11.94 -4.00 22.78
C ILE A 201 -10.67 -4.87 22.61
N ASN A 202 -9.68 -4.59 23.45
CA ASN A 202 -8.41 -5.32 23.62
C ASN A 202 -8.60 -6.73 24.22
N SER A 203 -9.70 -7.42 23.89
CA SER A 203 -9.93 -8.77 24.42
C SER A 203 -9.18 -9.79 23.59
N LYS A 204 -8.40 -10.66 24.25
CA LYS A 204 -7.87 -11.90 23.67
C LYS A 204 -8.97 -12.89 23.29
N TYR A 205 -10.21 -12.65 23.74
CA TYR A 205 -11.34 -13.56 23.63
C TYR A 205 -12.46 -13.00 22.74
N THR A 206 -13.25 -13.90 22.17
CA THR A 206 -14.54 -13.64 21.54
C THR A 206 -15.64 -13.49 22.61
N MET A 207 -16.84 -13.04 22.23
CA MET A 207 -17.99 -12.91 23.15
C MET A 207 -18.41 -14.25 23.76
N ASP A 208 -18.22 -15.34 23.02
CA ASP A 208 -18.46 -16.72 23.48
C ASP A 208 -17.25 -17.36 24.17
N GLY A 209 -16.26 -16.55 24.58
CA GLY A 209 -15.14 -16.99 25.42
C GLY A 209 -14.00 -17.71 24.70
N ARG A 210 -14.03 -17.83 23.37
CA ARG A 210 -12.94 -18.49 22.60
C ARG A 210 -11.77 -17.55 22.40
N GLU A 211 -10.55 -18.09 22.41
CA GLU A 211 -9.36 -17.30 22.14
C GLU A 211 -9.29 -16.89 20.66
N ARG A 212 -8.96 -15.62 20.39
CA ARG A 212 -8.82 -15.08 19.03
C ARG A 212 -7.59 -15.68 18.35
N LYS A 213 -7.70 -16.07 17.07
CA LYS A 213 -6.53 -16.48 16.27
C LYS A 213 -5.68 -15.24 15.93
N PRO A 214 -4.38 -15.22 16.27
CA PRO A 214 -3.52 -14.07 15.96
C PRO A 214 -3.25 -13.97 14.45
N VAL A 215 -3.17 -12.73 13.96
CA VAL A 215 -2.64 -12.43 12.62
C VAL A 215 -1.14 -12.58 12.67
N LYS A 216 -0.67 -13.57 11.92
CA LYS A 216 0.73 -13.89 11.71
C LYS A 216 1.30 -13.05 10.57
N SER A 217 2.37 -12.30 10.85
CA SER A 217 3.13 -11.55 9.85
C SER A 217 4.62 -11.54 10.21
N ARG A 218 5.47 -11.78 9.22
CA ARG A 218 6.94 -11.64 9.33
C ARG A 218 7.36 -10.22 8.97
N ASN A 219 6.75 -9.65 7.93
CA ASN A 219 6.88 -8.23 7.59
C ASN A 219 5.83 -7.39 8.31
N HIS A 220 6.28 -6.56 9.24
CA HIS A 220 5.44 -5.71 10.07
C HIS A 220 5.43 -4.22 9.64
N HIS A 221 6.10 -3.89 8.52
CA HIS A 221 6.15 -2.52 8.02
C HIS A 221 4.74 -2.01 7.64
N PRO A 222 4.31 -0.83 8.13
CA PRO A 222 2.91 -0.40 8.01
C PRO A 222 2.48 -0.07 6.57
N THR A 223 3.43 0.32 5.71
CA THR A 223 3.17 0.93 4.40
C THR A 223 3.96 0.26 3.27
N VAL A 224 4.03 -1.08 3.27
CA VAL A 224 4.66 -1.87 2.18
C VAL A 224 4.05 -1.49 0.83
N LYS A 225 4.92 -1.17 -0.14
CA LYS A 225 4.53 -0.85 -1.51
C LYS A 225 4.47 -2.09 -2.39
N PRO A 226 3.55 -2.17 -3.36
CA PRO A 226 3.41 -3.32 -4.25
C PRO A 226 4.64 -3.47 -5.12
N VAL A 227 5.25 -4.66 -5.15
CA VAL A 227 6.47 -4.89 -5.93
C VAL A 227 6.24 -4.64 -7.42
N ASP A 228 5.09 -5.03 -7.96
CA ASP A 228 4.80 -4.88 -9.40
C ASP A 228 4.66 -3.40 -9.81
N LEU A 229 4.10 -2.55 -8.94
CA LEU A 229 4.06 -1.09 -9.15
C LEU A 229 5.47 -0.52 -9.23
N ILE A 230 6.32 -0.89 -8.26
CA ILE A 230 7.68 -0.38 -8.19
C ILE A 230 8.51 -0.90 -9.36
N ALA A 231 8.32 -2.16 -9.77
CA ALA A 231 8.98 -2.73 -10.94
C ALA A 231 8.61 -1.97 -12.22
N TRP A 232 7.34 -1.59 -12.39
CA TRP A 232 6.91 -0.76 -13.51
C TRP A 232 7.55 0.64 -13.47
N LEU A 233 7.59 1.30 -12.31
CA LEU A 233 8.24 2.61 -12.14
C LEU A 233 9.75 2.56 -12.44
N ILE A 234 10.44 1.52 -11.97
CA ILE A 234 11.87 1.33 -12.22
C ILE A 234 12.11 1.17 -13.73
N LYS A 235 11.35 0.29 -14.40
CA LYS A 235 11.46 0.09 -15.86
C LYS A 235 11.17 1.35 -16.65
N LEU A 236 10.20 2.15 -16.20
CA LEU A 236 9.79 3.37 -16.86
C LEU A 236 10.92 4.42 -16.91
N MET A 237 11.74 4.50 -15.86
CA MET A 237 12.67 5.61 -15.64
C MET A 237 14.15 5.23 -15.63
N THR A 238 14.46 3.94 -15.43
CA THR A 238 15.84 3.47 -15.25
C THR A 238 16.28 2.73 -16.51
N PRO A 239 17.43 3.10 -17.11
CA PRO A 239 17.96 2.35 -18.24
C PRO A 239 18.26 0.90 -17.83
N PRO A 240 18.18 -0.09 -18.74
CA PRO A 240 18.48 -1.49 -18.44
C PRO A 240 19.84 -1.66 -17.74
N GLY A 241 19.89 -2.42 -16.65
CA GLY A 241 21.10 -2.58 -15.84
C GLY A 241 21.52 -1.34 -15.04
N GLY A 242 20.71 -0.29 -15.03
CA GLY A 242 20.96 0.92 -14.25
C GLY A 242 20.77 0.70 -12.73
N ILE A 243 21.14 1.73 -11.95
CA ILE A 243 21.08 1.72 -10.49
C ILE A 243 19.89 2.53 -9.99
N VAL A 244 19.09 1.94 -9.10
CA VAL A 244 17.97 2.60 -8.40
C VAL A 244 18.38 2.99 -6.98
N LEU A 245 18.29 4.27 -6.63
CA LEU A 245 18.48 4.74 -5.25
C LEU A 245 17.12 4.91 -4.55
N ASP A 246 16.94 4.22 -3.43
CA ASP A 246 15.82 4.43 -2.51
C ASP A 246 16.32 4.88 -1.14
N PRO A 247 16.23 6.19 -0.81
CA PRO A 247 16.70 6.70 0.47
C PRO A 247 15.74 6.40 1.64
N PHE A 248 14.57 5.81 1.36
CA PHE A 248 13.54 5.48 2.35
C PHE A 248 13.02 4.06 2.11
N GLY A 249 13.95 3.11 2.18
CA GLY A 249 13.76 1.74 1.73
C GLY A 249 12.60 0.98 2.36
N GLY A 250 12.22 1.33 3.59
CA GLY A 250 11.14 0.69 4.34
C GLY A 250 11.32 -0.81 4.37
N SER A 251 10.31 -1.56 3.90
CA SER A 251 10.39 -3.02 3.80
C SER A 251 11.11 -3.55 2.54
N GLY A 252 11.87 -2.75 1.80
CA GLY A 252 12.68 -3.21 0.66
C GLY A 252 11.92 -3.57 -0.61
N SER A 253 10.70 -3.04 -0.84
CA SER A 253 9.96 -3.33 -2.07
C SER A 253 10.70 -2.89 -3.34
N THR A 254 11.46 -1.79 -3.27
CA THR A 254 12.30 -1.29 -4.36
C THR A 254 13.44 -2.24 -4.70
N ALA A 255 14.14 -2.75 -3.69
CA ALA A 255 15.22 -3.72 -3.89
C ALA A 255 14.70 -5.06 -4.46
N VAL A 256 13.56 -5.54 -3.97
CA VAL A 256 12.89 -6.74 -4.53
C VAL A 256 12.54 -6.53 -6.00
N ALA A 257 11.94 -5.38 -6.33
CA ALA A 257 11.57 -5.04 -7.70
C ALA A 257 12.79 -4.90 -8.62
N ALA A 258 13.83 -4.20 -8.18
CA ALA A 258 15.08 -4.02 -8.92
C ALA A 258 15.73 -5.38 -9.24
N ARG A 259 15.94 -6.21 -8.22
CA ARG A 259 16.60 -7.52 -8.36
C ARG A 259 15.85 -8.47 -9.29
N LYS A 260 14.51 -8.53 -9.17
CA LYS A 260 13.66 -9.33 -10.07
C LYS A 260 13.75 -8.93 -11.54
N ASN A 261 14.12 -7.67 -11.83
CA ASN A 261 14.11 -7.12 -13.17
C ASN A 261 15.51 -6.76 -13.69
N GLY A 262 16.57 -7.26 -13.03
CA GLY A 262 17.95 -7.08 -13.50
C GLY A 262 18.50 -5.66 -13.34
N PHE A 263 18.02 -4.91 -12.33
CA PHE A 263 18.56 -3.60 -11.97
C PHE A 263 19.38 -3.71 -10.69
N ASP A 264 20.42 -2.88 -10.61
CA ASP A 264 21.15 -2.65 -9.37
C ASP A 264 20.37 -1.67 -8.49
N PHE A 265 20.65 -1.69 -7.18
CA PHE A 265 19.99 -0.78 -6.24
C PHE A 265 20.89 -0.38 -5.08
N ILE A 266 20.60 0.79 -4.54
CA ILE A 266 21.12 1.28 -3.26
C ILE A 266 19.90 1.60 -2.41
N LEU A 267 19.80 0.99 -1.24
CA LEU A 267 18.66 1.15 -0.33
C LEU A 267 19.15 1.66 1.02
N ILE A 268 18.55 2.74 1.51
CA ILE A 268 18.85 3.35 2.81
C ILE A 268 17.58 3.24 3.67
N GLU A 269 17.72 2.69 4.86
CA GLU A 269 16.64 2.64 5.86
C GLU A 269 17.23 2.96 7.22
N ARG A 270 16.52 3.79 7.99
CA ARG A 270 16.99 4.29 9.29
C ARG A 270 16.64 3.34 10.42
N GLU A 271 15.46 2.74 10.37
CA GLU A 271 14.97 1.86 11.44
C GLU A 271 15.49 0.44 11.22
N GLU A 272 16.29 -0.08 12.16
CA GLU A 272 16.94 -1.40 12.03
C GLU A 272 15.92 -2.52 11.77
N ASP A 273 14.81 -2.55 12.51
CA ASP A 273 13.71 -3.51 12.33
C ASP A 273 13.17 -3.54 10.88
N TYR A 274 13.18 -2.40 10.17
CA TYR A 274 12.75 -2.31 8.78
C TYR A 274 13.88 -2.67 7.82
N ALA A 275 15.12 -2.29 8.14
CA ALA A 275 16.30 -2.67 7.39
C ALA A 275 16.50 -4.19 7.38
N GLU A 276 16.26 -4.88 8.49
CA GLU A 276 16.26 -6.35 8.58
C GLU A 276 15.21 -6.97 7.65
N VAL A 277 13.98 -6.43 7.64
CA VAL A 277 12.92 -6.87 6.73
C VAL A 277 13.31 -6.65 5.28
N ALA A 278 13.89 -5.49 4.94
CA ALA A 278 14.36 -5.19 3.60
C ALA A 278 15.46 -6.18 3.17
N ARG A 279 16.44 -6.44 4.04
CA ARG A 279 17.53 -7.39 3.82
C ARG A 279 16.99 -8.81 3.59
N ALA A 280 16.12 -9.29 4.46
CA ALA A 280 15.52 -10.63 4.33
C ALA A 280 14.69 -10.79 3.05
N ARG A 281 14.14 -9.71 2.51
CA ARG A 281 13.39 -9.74 1.24
C ARG A 281 14.30 -9.63 0.01
N ALA A 282 15.39 -8.87 0.10
CA ALA A 282 16.18 -8.47 -1.04
C ALA A 282 17.51 -9.20 -1.22
N CYS A 283 18.09 -9.74 -0.15
CA CYS A 283 19.39 -10.44 -0.14
C CYS A 283 19.17 -11.95 -0.31
#